data_AF-A0A7Y2H4K2-F1
#
_entry.id   AF-A0A7Y2H4K2-F1
#
_cell.length_a   1.000
_cell.length_b   1.000
_cell.length_c   1.000
_cell.angle_alpha   90.00
_cell.angle_beta   90.00
_cell.angle_gamma   90.00
#
_symmetry.space_group_name_H-M   'P 1'
#
loop_
_entity.id
_entity.type
_entity.pdbx_description
1 polymer ?
#
loop_
_entity_poly.entity_id
_entity_poly.type
_entity_poly.pdbx_seq_one_letter_code
_entity_poly.pdbx_strand_id
1 'polypeptide(L)'
;EQQPLVLEEQEPEQEQRISLGDLSPDLEKIENFYLASINMELAELEISPENQNMVTDYMERLATLNEAYKDLQKELNDLGPNDQTIEALIYNLQTRLDLLYKLRDKINQLKSSKNETVTSHSI
;
A
#
# COMPACT_ATOMS: atom_id res chain seq x y z
N GLU A 1 -32.09 36.93 26.57
CA GLU A 1 -32.46 35.80 25.68
C GLU A 1 -31.19 35.33 25.00
N GLN A 2 -30.80 34.08 25.24
CA GLN A 2 -29.68 33.43 24.56
C GLN A 2 -30.30 32.42 23.60
N GLN A 3 -30.01 32.55 22.30
CA GLN A 3 -30.37 31.55 21.30
C GLN A 3 -29.33 30.42 21.36
N PRO A 4 -29.73 29.14 21.34
CA PRO A 4 -28.79 28.04 21.44
C PRO A 4 -28.07 27.83 20.10
N LEU A 5 -26.76 27.53 20.20
CA LEU A 5 -25.93 27.01 19.13
C LEU A 5 -26.51 25.68 18.63
N VAL A 6 -26.80 25.59 17.34
CA VAL A 6 -26.92 24.30 16.66
C VAL A 6 -25.51 23.94 16.21
N LEU A 7 -24.83 23.11 17.01
CA LEU A 7 -23.67 22.38 16.54
C LEU A 7 -24.19 21.30 15.60
N GLU A 8 -24.01 21.53 14.30
CA GLU A 8 -24.19 20.51 13.29
C GLU A 8 -23.02 19.54 13.42
N GLU A 9 -23.25 18.44 14.14
CA GLU A 9 -22.36 17.29 14.18
C GLU A 9 -22.32 16.71 12.76
N GLN A 10 -21.29 17.07 12.00
CA GLN A 10 -21.02 16.46 10.70
C GLN A 10 -20.62 15.00 10.95
N GLU A 11 -21.56 14.08 10.72
CA GLU A 11 -21.26 12.67 10.52
C GLU A 11 -20.24 12.53 9.39
N PRO A 12 -19.25 11.63 9.48
CA PRO A 12 -18.33 11.43 8.37
C PRO A 12 -19.13 10.80 7.23
N GLU A 13 -19.44 11.60 6.20
CA GLU A 13 -19.89 11.11 4.90
C GLU A 13 -18.82 10.15 4.36
N GLN A 14 -18.99 8.86 4.63
CA GLN A 14 -18.37 7.82 3.82
C GLN A 14 -19.10 7.84 2.48
N GLU A 15 -18.76 8.82 1.64
CA GLU A 15 -19.08 8.77 0.22
C GLU A 15 -18.64 7.39 -0.29
N GLN A 16 -19.60 6.58 -0.74
CA GLN A 16 -19.30 5.34 -1.44
C GLN A 16 -18.59 5.72 -2.74
N ARG A 17 -17.26 5.75 -2.69
CA ARG A 17 -16.40 6.06 -3.83
C ARG A 17 -16.22 4.81 -4.67
N ILE A 18 -16.51 4.92 -5.95
CA ILE A 18 -16.31 3.91 -6.98
C ILE A 18 -14.84 3.46 -6.93
N SER A 19 -14.61 2.15 -6.79
CA SER A 19 -13.30 1.52 -6.94
C SER A 19 -13.22 0.74 -8.26
N LEU A 20 -12.07 0.09 -8.54
CA LEU A 20 -11.94 -0.76 -9.72
C LEU A 20 -12.96 -1.91 -9.71
N GLY A 21 -13.26 -2.47 -8.55
CA GLY A 21 -14.22 -3.56 -8.40
C GLY A 21 -15.65 -3.21 -8.78
N ASP A 22 -16.04 -1.95 -8.59
CA ASP A 22 -17.37 -1.48 -8.97
C ASP A 22 -17.54 -1.34 -10.50
N LEU A 23 -16.45 -1.30 -11.26
CA LEU A 23 -16.47 -1.11 -12.72
C LEU A 23 -16.69 -2.42 -13.49
N SER A 24 -16.11 -3.53 -13.02
CA SER A 24 -16.34 -4.86 -13.61
C SER A 24 -15.84 -6.01 -12.72
N PRO A 25 -16.39 -7.23 -12.88
CA PRO A 25 -15.94 -8.41 -12.13
C PRO A 25 -14.46 -8.79 -12.35
N ASP A 26 -13.88 -8.46 -13.50
CA ASP A 26 -12.47 -8.78 -13.77
C ASP A 26 -11.54 -7.76 -13.12
N LEU A 27 -11.91 -6.48 -13.12
CA LEU A 27 -11.20 -5.44 -12.37
C LEU A 27 -11.29 -5.67 -10.86
N GLU A 28 -12.43 -6.16 -10.37
CA GLU A 28 -12.61 -6.55 -8.96
C GLU A 28 -11.61 -7.64 -8.54
N LYS A 29 -11.47 -8.70 -9.35
CA LYS A 29 -10.50 -9.77 -9.07
C LYS A 29 -9.08 -9.24 -9.04
N ILE A 30 -8.73 -8.33 -9.95
CA ILE A 30 -7.39 -7.73 -10.02
C ILE A 30 -7.13 -6.90 -8.76
N GLU A 31 -8.06 -6.01 -8.40
CA GLU A 31 -7.96 -5.16 -7.20
C GLU A 31 -7.83 -6.00 -5.93
N ASN A 32 -8.73 -6.97 -5.75
CA ASN A 32 -8.72 -7.88 -4.61
C ASN A 32 -7.43 -8.69 -4.53
N PHE A 33 -6.93 -9.21 -5.66
CA PHE A 33 -5.68 -9.95 -5.70
C PHE A 33 -4.50 -9.11 -5.18
N TYR A 34 -4.34 -7.89 -5.69
CA TYR A 34 -3.21 -7.06 -5.27
C TYR A 34 -3.36 -6.58 -3.84
N LEU A 35 -4.55 -6.17 -3.40
CA LEU A 35 -4.77 -5.74 -2.01
C LEU A 35 -4.51 -6.88 -1.03
N ALA A 36 -4.99 -8.09 -1.31
CA ALA A 36 -4.72 -9.27 -0.49
C ALA A 36 -3.22 -9.59 -0.45
N SER A 37 -2.54 -9.54 -1.59
CA SER A 37 -1.10 -9.82 -1.68
C SER A 37 -0.26 -8.79 -0.93
N ILE A 38 -0.59 -7.50 -1.07
CA ILE A 38 0.07 -6.40 -0.34
C ILE A 38 -0.11 -6.59 1.17
N ASN A 39 -1.33 -6.88 1.62
CA ASN A 39 -1.60 -7.10 3.04
C ASN A 39 -0.87 -8.32 3.59
N MET A 40 -0.79 -9.41 2.81
CA MET A 40 -0.02 -10.60 3.19
C MET A 40 1.46 -10.28 3.33
N GLU A 41 2.08 -9.68 2.31
CA GLU A 41 3.50 -9.34 2.35
C GLU A 41 3.82 -8.38 3.50
N LEU A 42 2.96 -7.39 3.78
CA LEU A 42 3.12 -6.50 4.94
C LEU A 42 3.06 -7.27 6.27
N ALA A 43 2.16 -8.24 6.41
CA ALA A 43 2.03 -9.04 7.63
C ALA A 43 3.23 -9.96 7.87
N GLU A 44 3.92 -10.37 6.80
CA GLU A 44 5.12 -11.21 6.85
C GLU A 44 6.43 -10.41 7.09
N LEU A 45 6.38 -9.07 7.13
CA LEU A 45 7.57 -8.26 7.33
C LEU A 45 8.13 -8.39 8.74
N GLU A 46 9.31 -9.01 8.85
CA GLU A 46 10.07 -9.10 10.09
C GLU A 46 11.00 -7.90 10.28
N ILE A 47 10.57 -6.96 11.12
CA ILE A 47 11.33 -5.75 11.47
C ILE A 47 12.27 -6.03 12.64
N SER A 48 13.52 -5.61 12.52
CA SER A 48 14.56 -5.69 13.53
C SER A 48 15.35 -4.36 13.56
N PRO A 49 16.11 -4.06 14.63
CA PRO A 49 16.94 -2.84 14.69
C PRO A 49 17.90 -2.68 13.50
N GLU A 50 18.27 -3.80 12.88
CA GLU A 50 19.30 -3.87 11.84
C GLU A 50 18.75 -3.58 10.45
N ASN A 51 17.47 -3.91 10.21
CA ASN A 51 16.79 -3.60 8.97
C ASN A 51 15.84 -2.39 9.09
N GLN A 52 15.70 -1.81 10.29
CA GLN A 52 14.74 -0.74 10.60
C GLN A 52 14.83 0.45 9.62
N ASN A 53 16.01 1.01 9.40
CA ASN A 53 16.17 2.16 8.50
C ASN A 53 15.74 1.83 7.07
N MET A 54 16.12 0.65 6.57
CA MET A 54 15.72 0.20 5.23
C MET A 54 14.21 -0.03 5.15
N VAL A 55 13.60 -0.63 6.18
CA VAL A 55 12.15 -0.82 6.23
C VAL A 55 11.46 0.55 6.19
N THR A 56 11.90 1.51 7.00
CA THR A 56 11.36 2.89 7.01
C THR A 56 11.39 3.52 5.61
N ASP A 57 12.53 3.47 4.92
CA ASP A 57 12.67 4.03 3.57
C ASP A 57 11.67 3.43 2.56
N TYR A 58 11.40 2.12 2.66
CA TYR A 58 10.42 1.45 1.80
C TYR A 58 8.99 1.80 2.20
N MET A 59 8.70 1.92 3.49
CA MET A 59 7.38 2.34 3.99
C MET A 59 7.03 3.76 3.55
N GLU A 60 7.99 4.69 3.54
CA GLU A 60 7.78 6.05 3.03
C GLU A 60 7.41 6.07 1.54
N ARG A 61 8.04 5.21 0.74
CA ARG A 61 7.70 5.04 -0.69
C ARG A 61 6.31 4.44 -0.87
N LEU A 62 5.96 3.43 -0.06
CA LEU A 62 4.63 2.84 -0.06
C LEU A 62 3.56 3.85 0.35
N ALA A 63 3.84 4.72 1.32
CA ALA A 63 2.94 5.79 1.72
C ALA A 63 2.71 6.78 0.57
N THR A 64 3.77 7.17 -0.13
CA THR A 64 3.66 8.03 -1.33
C THR A 64 2.78 7.38 -2.40
N LEU A 65 2.99 6.10 -2.68
CA LEU A 65 2.16 5.36 -3.64
C LEU A 65 0.70 5.26 -3.17
N ASN A 66 0.47 5.07 -1.88
CA ASN A 66 -0.88 5.02 -1.33
C ASN A 66 -1.63 6.34 -1.48
N GLU A 67 -0.97 7.48 -1.26
CA GLU A 67 -1.59 8.79 -1.51
C GLU A 67 -1.88 8.99 -3.00
N ALA A 68 -0.94 8.65 -3.89
CA ALA A 68 -1.18 8.69 -5.33
C ALA A 68 -2.36 7.79 -5.76
N TYR A 69 -2.55 6.63 -5.13
CA TYR A 69 -3.71 5.76 -5.38
C TYR A 69 -5.03 6.42 -4.95
N LYS A 70 -5.06 7.10 -3.79
CA LYS A 70 -6.23 7.85 -3.34
C LYS A 70 -6.56 9.02 -4.27
N ASP A 71 -5.55 9.72 -4.77
CA ASP A 71 -5.72 10.80 -5.73
C ASP A 71 -6.31 10.27 -7.05
N LEU A 72 -5.81 9.13 -7.53
CA LEU A 72 -6.37 8.45 -8.71
C LEU A 72 -7.80 7.94 -8.48
N GLN A 73 -8.12 7.43 -7.29
CA GLN A 73 -9.50 7.08 -6.94
C GLN A 73 -10.40 8.32 -6.94
N LYS A 74 -9.91 9.45 -6.41
CA LYS A 74 -10.66 10.70 -6.48
C LYS A 74 -10.89 11.13 -7.92
N GLU A 75 -9.85 11.11 -8.76
CA GLU A 75 -9.97 11.41 -10.19
C GLU A 75 -10.98 10.50 -10.89
N LEU A 76 -10.97 9.20 -10.59
CA LEU A 76 -11.93 8.23 -11.09
C LEU A 76 -13.37 8.59 -10.75
N ASN A 77 -13.60 9.09 -9.53
CA ASN A 77 -14.92 9.46 -9.05
C ASN A 77 -15.37 10.84 -9.58
N ASP A 78 -14.44 11.79 -9.70
CA ASP A 78 -14.72 13.15 -10.16
C ASP A 78 -14.92 13.23 -11.68
N LEU A 79 -14.10 12.51 -12.46
CA LEU A 79 -14.09 12.55 -13.92
C LEU A 79 -14.78 11.35 -14.57
N GLY A 80 -15.03 10.30 -13.81
CA GLY A 80 -15.55 9.02 -14.30
C GLY A 80 -14.45 8.06 -14.78
N PRO A 81 -14.81 6.79 -14.99
CA PRO A 81 -13.88 5.76 -15.46
C PRO A 81 -13.34 6.07 -16.86
N ASN A 82 -12.02 6.08 -16.96
CA ASN A 82 -11.29 6.09 -18.21
C ASN A 82 -10.10 5.13 -18.12
N ASP A 83 -9.67 4.63 -19.28
CA ASP A 83 -8.62 3.60 -19.37
C ASP A 83 -7.31 4.04 -18.70
N GLN A 84 -6.96 5.33 -18.75
CA GLN A 84 -5.71 5.85 -18.18
C GLN A 84 -5.75 5.81 -16.65
N THR A 85 -6.85 6.26 -16.03
CA THR A 85 -7.00 6.22 -14.57
C THR A 85 -7.08 4.76 -14.07
N ILE A 86 -7.77 3.88 -14.81
CA ILE A 86 -7.84 2.44 -14.48
C ILE A 86 -6.44 1.80 -14.55
N GLU A 87 -5.69 2.04 -15.63
CA GLU A 87 -4.32 1.53 -15.78
C GLU A 87 -3.40 2.05 -14.68
N ALA A 88 -3.50 3.34 -14.34
CA ALA A 88 -2.71 3.96 -13.29
C ALA A 88 -3.01 3.38 -11.90
N LEU A 89 -4.28 3.09 -11.58
CA LEU A 89 -4.67 2.44 -10.33
C LEU A 89 -4.07 1.03 -10.22
N ILE A 90 -4.17 0.23 -11.29
CA ILE A 90 -3.60 -1.12 -11.34
C ILE A 90 -2.07 -1.06 -11.23
N TYR A 91 -1.44 -0.16 -11.97
CA TYR A 91 0.01 0.02 -11.95
C TYR A 91 0.53 0.43 -10.57
N ASN A 92 -0.22 1.27 -9.85
CA ASN A 92 0.11 1.64 -8.47
C ASN A 92 0.12 0.41 -7.55
N LEU A 93 -0.93 -0.41 -7.60
CA LEU A 93 -1.03 -1.65 -6.83
C LEU A 93 0.10 -2.63 -7.15
N GLN A 94 0.42 -2.80 -8.44
CA GLN A 94 1.56 -3.61 -8.89
C GLN A 94 2.89 -3.10 -8.33
N THR A 95 3.12 -1.78 -8.40
CA THR A 95 4.36 -1.15 -7.94
C THR A 95 4.53 -1.29 -6.43
N ARG A 96 3.44 -1.18 -5.66
CA ARG A 96 3.44 -1.40 -4.20
C ARG A 96 3.84 -2.84 -3.86
N LEU A 97 3.26 -3.82 -4.55
CA LEU A 97 3.58 -5.22 -4.32
C LEU A 97 5.03 -5.55 -4.70
N ASP A 98 5.53 -5.03 -5.83
CA ASP A 98 6.93 -5.20 -6.25
C ASP A 98 7.92 -4.58 -5.24
N LEU A 99 7.60 -3.42 -4.65
CA LEU A 99 8.37 -2.82 -3.57
C LEU A 99 8.45 -3.73 -2.35
N LEU A 100 7.36 -4.40 -1.98
CA LEU A 100 7.32 -5.33 -0.85
C LEU A 100 8.16 -6.59 -1.11
N TYR A 101 8.07 -7.19 -2.30
CA TYR A 101 8.97 -8.30 -2.67
C TYR A 101 10.43 -7.90 -2.61
N LYS A 102 10.80 -6.72 -3.14
CA LYS A 102 12.16 -6.19 -3.05
C LYS A 102 12.61 -5.96 -1.61
N LEU A 103 11.71 -5.51 -0.73
CA LEU A 103 12.00 -5.33 0.69
C LEU A 103 12.28 -6.67 1.37
N ARG A 104 11.38 -7.66 1.18
CA ARG A 104 11.52 -9.02 1.69
C ARG A 104 12.84 -9.65 1.27
N ASP A 105 13.18 -9.55 -0.01
CA ASP A 105 14.42 -10.10 -0.55
C ASP A 105 15.66 -9.47 0.10
N LYS A 106 15.64 -8.15 0.32
CA LYS A 106 16.73 -7.47 1.05
C LYS A 106 16.82 -7.92 2.50
N ILE A 107 15.69 -8.04 3.21
CA ILE A 107 15.67 -8.55 4.59
C ILE A 107 16.29 -9.95 4.65
N ASN A 108 15.94 -10.83 3.72
CA ASN A 108 16.47 -12.19 3.63
C ASN A 108 17.98 -12.21 3.33
N GLN A 109 18.46 -11.35 2.43
CA GLN A 109 19.89 -11.22 2.15
C GLN A 109 20.69 -10.75 3.37
N LEU A 110 20.16 -9.79 4.15
CA LEU A 110 20.78 -9.37 5.41
C LEU A 110 20.88 -10.50 6.43
N LYS A 111 19.87 -11.38 6.51
CA LYS A 111 19.92 -12.56 7.40
C LYS A 111 20.95 -13.60 6.94
N SER A 112 20.98 -13.92 5.66
CA SER A 112 21.90 -14.95 5.12
C SER A 112 23.37 -14.55 5.22
N SER A 113 23.70 -13.28 4.94
CA SER A 113 25.08 -12.76 5.06
C SER A 113 25.64 -12.84 6.49
N LYS A 114 24.79 -12.80 7.51
CA LYS A 114 25.18 -13.04 8.91
C LYS A 114 25.48 -14.51 9.21
N ASN A 115 24.73 -15.44 8.62
CA ASN A 115 24.96 -16.87 8.84
C ASN A 115 26.28 -17.34 8.20
N GLU A 116 26.69 -16.73 7.08
CA GLU A 116 27.96 -17.06 6.41
C GLU A 116 29.19 -16.51 7.15
N THR A 117 29.05 -15.38 7.86
CA THR A 117 30.18 -14.76 8.60
C THR A 117 30.51 -15.45 9.92
N VAL A 118 29.59 -16.21 10.52
CA VAL A 118 29.84 -16.96 11.76
C VAL A 118 30.67 -18.24 11.52
N THR A 119 30.71 -18.77 10.30
CA THR A 119 31.43 -20.03 10.01
C THR A 119 32.92 -19.81 9.69
N SER A 120 33.34 -18.58 9.34
CA SER A 120 34.69 -18.31 8.82
C SER A 120 35.71 -17.81 9.86
N HIS A 121 35.45 -17.94 11.17
CA HIS A 121 36.40 -17.54 12.23
C HIS A 121 36.88 -18.70 13.12
N SER A 122 36.85 -19.92 12.61
CA SER A 122 37.47 -21.08 13.27
C SER A 122 38.03 -22.03 12.23
N ILE A 123 39.28 -21.79 11.82
CA ILE A 123 40.34 -22.77 11.48
C ILE A 123 41.66 -21.99 11.46
#